data_AF-A0A7L1GRM7-F1
#
_entry.id   AF-A0A7L1GRM7-F1
#
_cell.length_a   1.000
_cell.length_b   1.000
_cell.length_c   1.000
_cell.angle_alpha   90.00
_cell.angle_beta   90.00
_cell.angle_gamma   90.00
#
_symmetry.space_group_name_H-M   'P 1'
#
loop_
_entity.id
_entity.type
_entity.pdbx_description
1 polymer ?
#
loop_
_entity_poly.entity_id
_entity_poly.type
_entity_poly.pdbx_seq_one_letter_code
_entity_poly.pdbx_strand_id
1 'polypeptide(L)'
;PVPSQSPPSPLPVPPSALQLPAPPPGVFPEPQQDSVIQVASVVQRQGAPEPFLRVVFCLQPTAPILGCQVLSFPSEKQLLQVWGRGSCWGGF
;
A
#
# COMPACT_ATOMS: atom_id res chain seq x y z
N PRO A 1 -31.50 -23.44 -5.95
CA PRO A 1 -30.67 -23.69 -7.15
C PRO A 1 -29.77 -22.48 -7.47
N VAL A 2 -28.54 -22.50 -6.97
CA VAL A 2 -27.52 -21.49 -7.30
C VAL A 2 -26.90 -21.89 -8.65
N PRO A 3 -26.82 -21.00 -9.65
CA PRO A 3 -26.18 -21.35 -10.92
C PRO A 3 -24.68 -21.58 -10.70
N SER A 4 -24.20 -22.77 -11.08
CA SER A 4 -22.77 -23.11 -11.14
C SER A 4 -22.07 -22.19 -12.14
N GLN A 5 -21.43 -21.14 -11.65
CA GLN A 5 -20.50 -20.33 -12.45
C GLN A 5 -19.15 -21.05 -12.49
N SER A 6 -18.75 -21.49 -13.68
CA SER A 6 -17.41 -21.99 -13.97
C SER A 6 -16.35 -20.91 -13.69
N PRO A 7 -15.19 -21.24 -13.09
CA PRO A 7 -14.16 -20.25 -12.80
C PRO A 7 -13.64 -19.61 -14.11
N PRO A 8 -13.36 -18.29 -14.12
CA PRO A 8 -12.87 -17.61 -15.31
C PRO A 8 -11.49 -18.16 -15.70
N SER A 9 -11.31 -18.44 -17.00
CA SER A 9 -10.04 -18.91 -17.56
C SER A 9 -8.93 -17.88 -17.31
N PRO A 10 -7.73 -18.29 -16.86
CA PRO A 10 -6.66 -17.34 -16.57
C PRO A 10 -6.20 -16.66 -17.87
N LEU A 11 -6.19 -15.32 -17.86
CA LEU A 11 -5.69 -14.52 -18.97
C LEU A 11 -4.17 -14.72 -19.15
N PRO A 12 -3.64 -14.72 -20.38
CA PRO A 12 -2.21 -14.85 -20.62
C PRO A 12 -1.47 -13.62 -20.08
N VAL A 13 -0.54 -13.84 -19.17
CA VAL A 13 0.30 -12.79 -18.58
C VAL A 13 1.36 -12.33 -19.60
N PRO A 14 1.55 -11.01 -19.81
CA PRO A 14 2.57 -10.52 -20.73
C PRO A 14 3.98 -10.79 -20.18
N PRO A 15 4.96 -11.11 -21.05
CA PRO A 15 6.33 -11.52 -20.65
C PRO A 15 7.12 -10.41 -19.92
N SER A 16 6.63 -9.16 -19.96
CA SER A 16 7.22 -8.02 -19.24
C SER A 16 6.87 -7.99 -17.75
N ALA A 17 5.92 -8.80 -17.31
CA ALA A 17 5.64 -9.03 -15.89
C ALA A 17 6.66 -10.06 -15.34
N LEU A 18 7.95 -9.71 -15.40
CA LEU A 18 9.00 -10.36 -14.62
C LEU A 18 8.61 -10.18 -13.15
N GLN A 19 7.84 -11.16 -12.68
CA GLN A 19 7.23 -11.22 -11.38
C GLN A 19 8.39 -11.27 -10.39
N LEU A 20 8.64 -10.16 -9.68
CA LEU A 20 9.33 -10.25 -8.41
C LEU A 20 8.58 -11.35 -7.63
N PRO A 21 9.28 -12.40 -7.17
CA PRO A 21 8.60 -13.49 -6.48
C PRO A 21 7.94 -12.91 -5.23
N ALA A 22 6.61 -12.89 -5.22
CA ALA A 22 5.88 -12.65 -3.99
C ALA A 22 6.25 -13.78 -3.01
N PRO A 23 6.51 -13.48 -1.74
CA PRO A 23 6.91 -14.50 -0.77
C PRO A 23 5.82 -15.58 -0.68
N PRO A 24 6.21 -16.86 -0.50
CA PRO A 24 5.25 -17.96 -0.42
C PRO A 24 4.27 -17.72 0.75
N PRO A 25 2.98 -18.05 0.57
CA PRO A 25 1.96 -17.78 1.58
C PRO A 25 2.32 -18.50 2.89
N GLY A 26 2.47 -17.74 3.97
CA GLY A 26 2.85 -18.24 5.29
C GLY A 26 4.28 -17.92 5.72
N VAL A 27 5.10 -17.30 4.87
CA VAL A 27 6.41 -16.76 5.26
C VAL A 27 6.29 -15.29 5.63
N PHE A 28 6.77 -14.93 6.83
CA PHE A 28 6.83 -13.55 7.28
C PHE A 28 7.84 -12.78 6.40
N PRO A 29 7.51 -11.56 5.94
CA PRO A 29 8.38 -10.81 5.04
C PRO A 29 9.74 -10.51 5.68
N GLU A 30 10.80 -10.78 4.94
CA GLU A 30 12.17 -10.48 5.38
C GLU A 30 12.55 -9.05 4.97
N PRO A 31 13.06 -8.22 5.89
CA PRO A 31 13.29 -6.79 5.63
C PRO A 31 14.35 -6.50 4.56
N GLN A 32 15.21 -7.47 4.21
CA GLN A 32 16.18 -7.33 3.12
C GLN A 32 15.62 -7.72 1.75
N GLN A 33 14.58 -8.55 1.69
CA GLN A 33 14.03 -9.11 0.45
C GLN A 33 12.67 -8.51 0.08
N ASP A 34 11.86 -8.16 1.08
CA ASP A 34 10.50 -7.67 0.90
C ASP A 34 10.44 -6.16 1.17
N SER A 35 10.55 -5.38 0.10
CA SER A 35 10.38 -3.92 0.14
C SER A 35 9.05 -3.50 0.75
N VAL A 36 9.04 -2.40 1.51
CA VAL A 36 7.80 -1.81 2.03
C VAL A 36 6.93 -1.31 0.87
N ILE A 37 5.75 -1.93 0.70
CA ILE A 37 4.87 -1.64 -0.43
C ILE A 37 3.90 -0.50 -0.11
N GLN A 38 3.31 -0.48 1.08
CA GLN A 38 2.32 0.52 1.49
C GLN A 38 2.40 0.82 2.99
N VAL A 39 2.36 2.10 3.36
CA VAL A 39 2.32 2.57 4.75
C VAL A 39 1.07 3.42 4.94
N ALA A 40 0.16 2.95 5.78
CA ALA A 40 -1.02 3.73 6.17
C ALA A 40 -0.74 4.45 7.49
N SER A 41 -1.24 5.68 7.59
CA SER A 41 -1.00 6.57 8.72
C SER A 41 -2.27 7.34 9.03
N VAL A 42 -2.73 7.22 10.27
CA VAL A 42 -3.97 7.84 10.75
C VAL A 42 -3.64 8.65 11.99
N VAL A 43 -4.05 9.93 11.99
CA VAL A 43 -3.87 10.81 13.15
C VAL A 43 -5.23 11.22 13.68
N GLN A 44 -5.38 11.03 14.99
CA GLN A 44 -6.56 11.41 15.72
C GLN A 44 -6.17 12.26 16.92
N ARG A 45 -6.93 13.33 17.17
CA ARG A 45 -6.78 14.11 18.39
C ARG A 45 -7.37 13.32 19.55
N GLN A 46 -6.70 13.34 20.70
CA GLN A 46 -7.21 12.69 21.90
C GLN A 46 -8.61 13.24 22.24
N GLY A 47 -9.59 12.35 22.40
CA GLY A 47 -10.98 12.71 22.68
C GLY A 47 -11.83 13.11 21.46
N ALA A 48 -11.28 13.16 20.26
CA ALA A 48 -12.07 13.38 19.05
C ALA A 48 -12.77 12.07 18.60
N PRO A 49 -14.00 12.15 18.07
CA PRO A 49 -14.75 10.97 17.61
C PRO A 49 -14.19 10.40 16.30
N GLU A 50 -13.53 11.23 15.48
CA GLU A 50 -12.96 10.81 14.19
C GLU A 50 -11.53 11.31 14.01
N PRO A 51 -10.68 10.54 13.30
CA PRO A 51 -9.34 10.97 12.92
C PRO A 51 -9.39 12.12 11.92
N PHE A 52 -8.48 13.08 12.08
CA PHE A 52 -8.41 14.27 11.23
C PHE A 52 -7.48 14.10 10.03
N LEU A 53 -6.57 13.12 10.07
CA LEU A 53 -5.67 12.81 8.96
C LEU A 53 -5.70 11.30 8.69
N ARG A 54 -5.91 10.94 7.43
CA ARG A 54 -5.79 9.57 6.91
C ARG A 54 -4.95 9.65 5.65
N VAL A 55 -3.72 9.16 5.71
CA VAL A 55 -2.78 9.19 4.58
C VAL A 55 -2.22 7.79 4.33
N VAL A 56 -2.11 7.42 3.07
CA VAL A 56 -1.54 6.15 2.62
C VAL A 56 -0.38 6.48 1.68
N PHE A 57 0.82 6.07 2.07
CA PHE A 57 2.01 6.16 1.25
C PHE A 57 2.17 4.83 0.50
N CYS A 58 2.17 4.86 -0.83
CA CYS A 58 2.30 3.68 -1.66
C CYS A 58 3.58 3.74 -2.51
N LEU A 59 4.21 2.60 -2.69
CA LEU A 59 5.22 2.39 -3.72
C LEU A 59 4.48 2.11 -5.02
N GLN A 60 4.85 2.81 -6.11
CA GLN A 60 4.15 2.82 -7.41
C GLN A 60 2.80 3.57 -7.42
N PRO A 61 2.30 3.98 -8.61
CA PRO A 61 0.99 4.58 -8.76
C PRO A 61 -0.11 3.62 -8.27
N THR A 62 -0.95 4.08 -7.34
CA THR A 62 -2.06 3.29 -6.77
C THR A 62 -3.38 4.04 -6.95
N ALA A 63 -4.49 3.31 -7.11
CA ALA A 63 -5.82 3.91 -7.21
C ALA A 63 -6.14 4.76 -5.96
N PRO A 64 -6.87 5.88 -6.12
CA PRO A 64 -7.27 6.70 -5.00
C PRO A 64 -8.22 5.93 -4.06
N ILE A 65 -8.01 6.09 -2.76
CA ILE A 65 -8.86 5.51 -1.71
C ILE A 65 -9.78 6.60 -1.17
N LEU A 66 -11.09 6.37 -1.20
CA LEU A 66 -12.07 7.32 -0.69
C LEU A 66 -11.84 7.64 0.78
N GLY A 67 -11.78 8.93 1.12
CA GLY A 67 -11.58 9.41 2.49
C GLY A 67 -10.14 9.34 3.01
N CYS A 68 -9.16 8.98 2.16
CA CYS A 68 -7.75 8.97 2.48
C CYS A 68 -6.95 9.76 1.43
N GLN A 69 -5.89 10.44 1.88
CA GLN A 69 -4.90 11.01 0.97
C GLN A 69 -3.93 9.91 0.53
N VAL A 70 -3.85 9.64 -0.78
CA VAL A 70 -2.91 8.64 -1.32
C VAL A 70 -1.70 9.36 -1.91
N LEU A 71 -0.51 9.00 -1.45
CA LEU A 71 0.77 9.53 -1.90
C LEU A 71 1.59 8.40 -2.53
N SER A 72 1.87 8.48 -3.82
CA SER A 72 2.65 7.48 -4.55
C SER A 72 4.10 7.92 -4.73
N PHE A 73 5.03 7.01 -4.46
CA PHE A 73 6.47 7.23 -4.60
C PHE A 73 7.10 6.21 -5.56
N PRO A 74 8.09 6.61 -6.36
CA PRO A 74 8.78 5.70 -7.27
C PRO A 74 9.81 4.79 -6.56
N SER A 75 10.21 5.14 -5.33
CA SER A 75 11.20 4.38 -4.56
C SER A 75 10.86 4.31 -3.07
N GLU A 76 11.18 3.17 -2.46
CA GLU A 76 11.00 2.92 -1.01
C GLU A 76 11.74 3.95 -0.17
N LYS A 77 12.97 4.31 -0.57
CA LYS A 77 13.79 5.28 0.14
C LYS A 77 13.10 6.64 0.23
N GLN A 78 12.46 7.11 -0.85
CA GLN A 78 11.73 8.38 -0.83
C GLN A 78 10.47 8.28 0.04
N LEU A 79 9.73 7.17 -0.06
CA LEU A 79 8.57 6.90 0.77
C LEU A 79 8.94 6.97 2.26
N LEU A 80 9.95 6.21 2.68
CA LEU A 80 10.42 6.15 4.06
C LEU A 80 11.03 7.48 4.53
N GLN A 81 11.70 8.23 3.64
CA GLN A 81 12.17 9.57 3.98
C GLN A 81 11.02 10.53 4.25
N VAL A 82 9.99 10.55 3.42
CA VAL A 82 8.84 11.45 3.61
C VAL A 82 8.03 11.07 4.85
N TRP A 83 7.82 9.76 5.06
CA TRP A 83 7.11 9.23 6.22
C TRP A 83 7.87 9.48 7.54
N GLY A 84 9.16 9.13 7.59
CA GLY A 84 9.96 9.15 8.82
C GLY A 84 10.51 10.54 9.20
N ARG A 85 10.70 11.45 8.25
CA ARG A 85 11.32 12.77 8.51
C ARG A 85 10.35 13.78 9.14
N GLY A 86 9.12 13.39 9.49
CA GLY A 86 8.15 14.30 10.09
C GLY A 86 7.57 15.34 9.12
N SER A 87 8.12 15.45 7.90
CA SER A 87 7.82 16.54 6.97
C SER A 87 6.39 16.48 6.42
N CYS A 88 5.85 15.26 6.28
CA CYS A 88 4.45 15.05 5.86
C CYS A 88 3.44 15.37 6.98
N TRP A 89 3.91 15.48 8.22
CA TRP A 89 3.11 15.75 9.41
C TRP A 89 3.17 17.22 9.83
N GLY A 90 3.77 18.08 9.00
CA GLY A 90 4.13 19.46 9.32
C GLY A 90 2.98 20.25 9.96
N GLY A 91 3.15 20.57 11.24
CA GLY A 91 2.38 21.59 11.95
C GLY A 91 1.28 21.09 12.92
N PHE A 92 1.29 19.82 13.32
CA PHE A 92 0.54 19.36 14.51
C PHE A 92 1.45 19.22 15.73
#